data_AF-A0A7V9NMT0-F1
#
_entry.id   AF-A0A7V9NMT0-F1
#
_cell.length_a   1.000
_cell.length_b   1.000
_cell.length_c   1.000
_cell.angle_alpha   90.00
_cell.angle_beta   90.00
_cell.angle_gamma   90.00
#
_symmetry.space_group_name_H-M   'P 1'
#
loop_
_entity.id
_entity.type
_entity.pdbx_description
1 polymer ?
#
loop_
_entity_poly.entity_id
_entity_poly.type
_entity_poly.pdbx_seq_one_letter_code
_entity_poly.pdbx_strand_id
1 'polypeptide(L)'
;MSRFARGQRVFFVEEPIFSDETTRLEISQREDNLSVVVPHISNTDRETQTVEGIQRDLLNRLLDDNQIKQFVLWFYTPMAMSFASHLLPEVTVYDCMDELSAFKFASPELFENEQKLFKKADLVFTGGQS
;
A
#
# COMPACT_ATOMS: atom_id res chain seq x y z
N MET A 1 -6.06 5.10 12.02
CA MET A 1 -4.61 5.40 11.84
C MET A 1 -4.01 6.29 12.92
N SER A 2 -4.58 7.45 13.29
CA SER A 2 -4.00 8.35 14.32
C SER A 2 -3.79 7.74 15.73
N ARG A 3 -4.49 6.64 16.09
CA ARG A 3 -4.27 5.93 17.37
C ARG A 3 -3.02 5.04 17.39
N PHE A 4 -2.56 4.50 16.25
CA PHE A 4 -1.29 3.75 16.17
C PHE A 4 -0.07 4.68 16.15
N ALA A 5 -0.25 5.93 15.72
CA ALA A 5 0.80 6.95 15.63
C ALA A 5 1.29 7.50 16.99
N ARG A 6 0.76 7.05 18.14
CA ARG A 6 1.20 7.57 19.46
C ARG A 6 2.53 7.01 19.97
N GLY A 7 3.14 6.06 19.25
CA GLY A 7 4.48 5.55 19.60
C GLY A 7 5.25 4.84 18.48
N GLN A 8 4.71 4.75 17.27
CA GLN A 8 5.34 4.08 16.14
C GLN A 8 5.30 4.95 14.89
N ARG A 9 6.38 4.92 14.10
CA ARG A 9 6.47 5.58 12.78
C ARG A 9 5.53 4.90 11.79
N VAL A 10 4.64 5.67 11.19
CA VAL A 10 3.66 5.22 10.20
C VAL A 10 3.97 5.88 8.87
N PHE A 11 4.08 5.06 7.82
CA PHE A 11 4.09 5.49 6.43
C PHE A 11 2.76 5.08 5.80
N PHE A 12 1.96 6.07 5.41
CA PHE A 12 0.71 5.86 4.70
C PHE A 12 0.95 6.08 3.21
N VAL A 13 0.88 5.02 2.41
CA VAL A 13 1.15 5.07 0.97
C VAL A 13 -0.17 5.26 0.22
N GLU A 14 -0.26 6.34 -0.55
CA GLU A 14 -1.43 6.65 -1.38
C GLU A 14 -1.28 6.11 -2.81
N GLU A 15 -2.35 6.22 -3.60
CA GLU A 15 -2.36 5.88 -5.02
C GLU A 15 -1.35 6.73 -5.82
N PRO A 16 -0.75 6.17 -6.87
CA PRO A 16 0.26 6.87 -7.65
C PRO A 16 -0.33 8.04 -8.45
N ILE A 17 0.44 9.13 -8.55
CA ILE A 17 0.17 10.25 -9.45
C ILE A 17 1.02 10.08 -10.70
N PHE A 18 0.38 10.13 -11.87
CA PHE A 18 1.05 10.06 -13.16
C PHE A 18 1.30 11.46 -13.72
N SER A 19 2.51 11.71 -14.18
CA SER A 19 2.90 13.00 -14.77
C SER A 19 4.11 12.83 -15.70
N ASP A 20 4.52 13.91 -16.37
CA ASP A 20 5.77 13.92 -17.16
C ASP A 20 7.01 14.24 -16.30
N GLU A 21 6.84 14.39 -14.99
CA GLU A 21 7.95 14.61 -14.05
C GLU A 21 8.70 13.31 -13.72
N THR A 22 9.91 13.43 -13.20
CA THR A 22 10.73 12.27 -12.78
C THR A 22 10.05 11.45 -11.69
N THR A 23 10.11 10.11 -11.86
CA THR A 23 9.61 9.14 -10.88
C THR A 23 10.29 9.31 -9.52
N ARG A 24 9.49 9.45 -8.47
CA ARG A 24 9.95 9.69 -7.10
C ARG A 24 8.90 9.30 -6.08
N LEU A 25 9.30 9.25 -4.81
CA LEU A 25 8.37 9.32 -3.69
C LEU A 25 8.30 10.75 -3.18
N GLU A 26 7.09 11.32 -3.15
CA GLU A 26 6.81 12.52 -2.38
C GLU A 26 6.43 12.10 -0.95
N ILE A 27 7.17 12.59 0.04
CA ILE A 27 6.94 12.25 1.45
C ILE A 27 6.60 13.52 2.22
N SER A 28 5.38 13.58 2.75
CA SER A 28 4.85 14.71 3.52
C SER A 28 4.55 14.31 4.96
N GLN A 29 5.20 14.96 5.93
CA GLN A 29 4.91 14.74 7.35
C GLN A 29 3.60 15.44 7.74
N ARG A 30 2.62 14.68 8.25
CA ARG A 30 1.30 15.20 8.67
C ARG A 30 1.20 15.39 10.18
N GLU A 31 1.75 14.46 10.94
CA GLU A 31 1.84 14.47 12.41
C GLU A 31 3.22 13.94 12.82
N ASP A 32 3.60 14.05 14.09
CA ASP A 32 4.94 13.68 14.59
C ASP A 32 5.43 12.30 14.13
N ASN A 33 4.52 11.32 14.00
CA ASN A 33 4.85 9.96 13.60
C ASN A 33 4.12 9.48 12.34
N LEU A 34 3.44 10.36 11.59
CA LEU A 34 2.71 10.00 10.38
C LEU A 34 3.29 10.73 9.16
N SER A 35 3.84 9.94 8.25
CA SER A 35 4.28 10.38 6.93
C SER A 35 3.32 9.85 5.87
N VAL A 36 2.79 10.74 5.04
CA VAL A 36 2.05 10.37 3.84
C VAL A 36 3.05 10.28 2.68
N VAL A 37 3.00 9.18 1.95
CA VAL A 37 3.90 8.84 0.86
C VAL A 37 3.08 8.71 -0.41
N VAL A 38 3.35 9.58 -1.39
CA VAL A 38 2.67 9.55 -2.69
C VAL A 38 3.68 9.15 -3.76
N PRO A 39 3.49 8.01 -4.44
CA PRO A 39 4.32 7.66 -5.58
C PRO A 39 4.01 8.60 -6.75
N HIS A 40 5.01 9.32 -7.24
CA HIS A 40 4.94 10.01 -8.52
C HIS A 40 5.62 9.14 -9.56
N ILE A 41 4.92 8.79 -10.63
CA ILE A 41 5.41 7.91 -11.68
C ILE A 41 5.40 8.66 -13.00
N SER A 42 6.56 8.71 -13.66
CA SER A 42 6.71 9.38 -14.94
C SER A 42 6.00 8.61 -16.05
N ASN A 43 5.41 9.33 -17.01
CA ASN A 43 4.85 8.70 -18.21
C ASN A 43 5.92 7.97 -19.02
N THR A 44 7.14 8.52 -19.08
CA THR A 44 8.30 7.90 -19.74
C THR A 44 8.64 6.52 -19.15
N ASP A 45 8.68 6.39 -17.82
CA ASP A 45 9.01 5.10 -17.19
C ASP A 45 7.91 4.06 -17.44
N ARG A 46 6.64 4.50 -17.51
CA ARG A 46 5.49 3.64 -17.81
C ARG A 46 5.49 3.09 -19.24
N GLU A 47 6.26 3.67 -20.15
CA GLU A 47 6.44 3.11 -21.49
C GLU A 47 7.32 1.86 -21.49
N THR A 48 8.18 1.70 -20.47
CA THR A 48 9.20 0.64 -20.41
C THR A 48 8.97 -0.36 -19.29
N GLN A 49 8.20 0.01 -18.26
CA GLN A 49 7.97 -0.78 -17.05
C GLN A 49 6.49 -0.76 -16.65
N THR A 50 6.05 -1.79 -15.93
CA THR A 50 4.69 -1.80 -15.37
C THR A 50 4.61 -0.87 -14.17
N VAL A 51 3.43 -0.29 -13.92
CA VAL A 51 3.19 0.61 -12.78
C VAL A 51 3.49 -0.11 -11.46
N GLU A 52 3.10 -1.38 -11.36
CA GLU A 52 3.32 -2.23 -10.18
C GLU A 52 4.81 -2.51 -9.95
N GLY A 53 5.59 -2.67 -11.02
CA GLY A 53 7.04 -2.85 -10.95
C GLY A 53 7.73 -1.61 -10.40
N ILE A 54 7.35 -0.43 -10.92
CA ILE A 54 7.85 0.86 -10.44
C ILE A 54 7.46 1.06 -8.97
N GLN A 55 6.21 0.81 -8.59
CA GLN A 55 5.76 0.93 -7.19
C GLN A 55 6.50 -0.03 -6.25
N ARG A 56 6.76 -1.28 -6.68
CA ARG A 56 7.57 -2.23 -5.92
C ARG A 56 8.96 -1.67 -5.63
N ASP A 57 9.62 -1.12 -6.65
CA ASP A 57 10.98 -0.57 -6.49
C ASP A 57 10.98 0.67 -5.60
N LEU A 58 9.99 1.55 -5.74
CA LEU A 58 9.81 2.70 -4.86
C LEU A 58 9.58 2.29 -3.40
N LEU A 59 8.76 1.26 -3.14
CA LEU A 59 8.55 0.75 -1.78
C LEU A 59 9.80 0.11 -1.18
N ASN A 60 10.56 -0.65 -1.97
CA ASN A 60 11.84 -1.20 -1.51
C ASN A 60 12.79 -0.06 -1.09
N ARG A 61 12.89 0.97 -1.94
CA ARG A 61 13.69 2.16 -1.64
C ARG A 61 13.19 2.89 -0.38
N LEU A 62 11.88 3.02 -0.19
CA LEU A 62 11.31 3.61 1.03
C LEU A 62 11.77 2.87 2.27
N LEU A 63 11.70 1.53 2.27
CA LEU A 63 12.12 0.69 3.39
C LEU A 63 13.62 0.85 3.65
N ASP A 64 14.44 0.81 2.61
CA ASP A 64 15.90 0.93 2.69
C ASP A 64 16.34 2.31 3.19
N ASP A 65 15.83 3.40 2.57
CA ASP A 65 16.18 4.78 2.94
C ASP A 65 15.81 5.10 4.39
N ASN A 66 14.75 4.44 4.91
CA ASN A 66 14.25 4.63 6.27
C ASN A 66 14.71 3.55 7.27
N GLN A 67 15.56 2.62 6.83
CA GLN A 67 16.10 1.51 7.60
C GLN A 67 15.02 0.67 8.29
N ILE A 68 13.91 0.43 7.59
CA ILE A 68 12.75 -0.30 8.09
C ILE A 68 12.98 -1.80 7.88
N LYS A 69 13.38 -2.49 8.95
CA LYS A 69 13.68 -3.94 8.92
C LYS A 69 12.56 -4.79 9.52
N GLN A 70 11.82 -4.23 10.47
CA GLN A 70 10.70 -4.86 11.16
C GLN A 70 9.52 -3.91 11.08
N PHE A 71 8.40 -4.39 10.56
CA PHE A 71 7.23 -3.57 10.32
C PHE A 71 5.97 -4.41 10.27
N VAL A 72 4.85 -3.73 10.53
CA VAL A 72 3.50 -4.22 10.25
C VAL A 72 3.10 -3.67 8.89
N LEU A 73 2.61 -4.54 8.00
CA LEU A 73 2.10 -4.13 6.70
C LEU A 73 0.57 -4.13 6.76
N TRP A 74 -0.02 -2.96 6.60
CA TRP A 74 -1.47 -2.78 6.67
C TRP A 74 -2.03 -2.50 5.28
N PHE A 75 -2.89 -3.39 4.79
CA PHE A 75 -3.60 -3.25 3.53
C PHE A 75 -4.98 -2.64 3.77
N TYR A 76 -5.26 -1.52 3.11
CA TYR A 76 -6.60 -0.92 3.02
C TYR A 76 -7.30 -1.29 1.70
N THR A 77 -6.54 -1.71 0.68
CA THR A 77 -7.07 -2.18 -0.60
C THR A 77 -6.34 -3.47 -1.02
N PRO A 78 -7.06 -4.49 -1.53
CA PRO A 78 -6.43 -5.68 -2.08
C PRO A 78 -5.51 -5.41 -3.26
N MET A 79 -5.76 -4.33 -4.02
CA MET A 79 -4.97 -4.02 -5.22
C MET A 79 -3.48 -3.84 -4.91
N ALA A 80 -3.14 -3.36 -3.71
CA ALA A 80 -1.75 -3.20 -3.31
C ALA A 80 -0.96 -4.53 -3.23
N MET A 81 -1.63 -5.68 -3.24
CA MET A 81 -0.96 -6.99 -3.36
C MET A 81 -0.16 -7.12 -4.66
N SER A 82 -0.55 -6.43 -5.73
CA SER A 82 0.16 -6.51 -7.02
C SER A 82 1.62 -6.03 -6.91
N PHE A 83 1.87 -5.02 -6.06
CA PHE A 83 3.21 -4.42 -5.89
C PHE A 83 3.85 -4.64 -4.51
N ALA A 84 3.08 -5.00 -3.47
CA ALA A 84 3.60 -5.16 -2.10
C ALA A 84 3.67 -6.62 -1.61
N SER A 85 3.20 -7.60 -2.39
CA SER A 85 3.14 -9.01 -1.96
C SER A 85 4.50 -9.65 -1.66
N HIS A 86 5.60 -9.11 -2.18
CA HIS A 86 6.97 -9.60 -1.91
C HIS A 86 7.51 -9.17 -0.56
N LEU A 87 6.88 -8.20 0.11
CA LEU A 87 7.31 -7.73 1.42
C LEU A 87 7.12 -8.83 2.47
N LEU A 88 8.06 -8.84 3.42
CA LEU A 88 8.13 -9.78 4.55
C LEU A 88 7.94 -9.04 5.88
N PRO A 89 6.71 -8.58 6.19
CA PRO A 89 6.41 -7.95 7.48
C PRO A 89 6.41 -8.98 8.62
N GLU A 90 6.46 -8.50 9.86
CA GLU A 90 6.22 -9.34 11.04
C GLU A 90 4.74 -9.71 11.15
N VAL A 91 3.85 -8.81 10.72
CA VAL A 91 2.40 -8.99 10.72
C VAL A 91 1.82 -8.32 9.47
N THR A 92 0.95 -9.04 8.77
CA THR A 92 0.10 -8.51 7.69
C THR A 92 -1.32 -8.29 8.22
N VAL A 93 -1.78 -7.05 8.18
CA VAL A 93 -3.15 -6.67 8.55
C VAL A 93 -3.92 -6.35 7.27
N TYR A 94 -5.14 -6.87 7.15
CA TYR A 94 -6.08 -6.46 6.11
C TYR A 94 -7.30 -5.80 6.76
N ASP A 95 -7.59 -4.56 6.40
CA ASP A 95 -8.77 -3.83 6.85
C ASP A 95 -9.81 -3.80 5.72
N CYS A 96 -10.70 -4.78 5.77
CA CYS A 96 -11.80 -4.98 4.85
C CYS A 96 -12.96 -4.08 5.28
N MET A 97 -12.83 -2.77 5.03
CA MET A 97 -13.85 -1.77 5.40
C MET A 97 -15.01 -1.70 4.41
N ASP A 98 -14.74 -1.90 3.13
CA ASP A 98 -15.75 -1.89 2.07
C ASP A 98 -15.84 -3.31 1.50
N GLU A 99 -17.05 -3.86 1.34
CA GLU A 99 -17.27 -5.04 0.48
C GLU A 99 -17.06 -4.63 -0.99
N LEU A 100 -15.85 -4.19 -1.36
CA LEU A 100 -15.50 -3.73 -2.70
C LEU A 100 -15.74 -4.83 -3.75
N SER A 101 -15.64 -6.09 -3.35
CA SER A 101 -15.99 -7.26 -4.16
C SER A 101 -17.50 -7.45 -4.38
N ALA A 102 -18.36 -6.83 -3.57
CA ALA A 102 -19.82 -6.79 -3.78
C ALA A 102 -20.25 -5.69 -4.77
N PHE A 103 -19.34 -4.81 -5.20
CA PHE A 103 -19.65 -3.84 -6.23
C PHE A 103 -19.75 -4.52 -7.60
N LYS A 104 -20.84 -4.23 -8.30
CA LYS A 104 -21.25 -4.80 -9.60
C LYS A 104 -20.21 -4.67 -10.74
N PHE A 105 -19.09 -3.98 -10.51
CA PHE A 105 -18.02 -3.71 -11.47
C PHE A 105 -16.60 -3.97 -10.92
N ALA A 106 -16.47 -4.74 -9.83
CA ALA A 106 -15.16 -5.13 -9.32
C ALA A 106 -14.34 -5.84 -10.40
N SER A 107 -13.08 -5.45 -10.59
CA SER A 107 -12.20 -6.12 -11.55
C SER A 107 -11.93 -7.56 -11.08
N PRO A 108 -11.78 -8.54 -11.99
CA PRO A 108 -11.41 -9.90 -11.60
C PRO A 108 -10.13 -9.96 -10.76
N GLU A 109 -9.19 -9.06 -11.06
CA GLU A 109 -7.94 -8.92 -10.32
C GLU A 109 -8.15 -8.53 -8.86
N LEU A 110 -9.12 -7.67 -8.57
CA LEU A 110 -9.46 -7.29 -7.20
C LEU A 110 -9.87 -8.52 -6.38
N PHE A 111 -10.74 -9.38 -6.94
CA PHE A 111 -11.19 -10.60 -6.28
C PHE A 111 -10.05 -11.61 -6.06
N GLU A 112 -9.17 -11.77 -7.05
CA GLU A 112 -8.00 -12.64 -6.91
C GLU A 112 -7.02 -12.12 -5.85
N ASN A 113 -6.75 -10.82 -5.85
CA ASN A 113 -5.87 -10.19 -4.88
C ASN A 113 -6.47 -10.20 -3.48
N GLU A 114 -7.77 -10.03 -3.35
CA GLU A 114 -8.49 -10.16 -2.08
C GLU A 114 -8.36 -11.58 -1.52
N GLN A 115 -8.58 -12.62 -2.33
CA GLN A 115 -8.38 -14.00 -1.88
C GLN A 115 -6.93 -14.28 -1.47
N LYS A 116 -5.94 -13.73 -2.20
CA LYS A 116 -4.52 -13.85 -1.83
C LYS A 116 -4.25 -13.15 -0.49
N LEU A 117 -4.82 -11.96 -0.30
CA LEU A 117 -4.64 -11.18 0.92
C LEU A 117 -5.30 -11.86 2.12
N PHE A 118 -6.51 -12.40 1.98
CA PHE A 118 -7.16 -13.21 3.03
C PHE A 118 -6.32 -14.42 3.47
N LYS A 119 -5.60 -15.07 2.54
CA LYS A 119 -4.70 -16.19 2.86
C LYS A 119 -3.40 -15.75 3.54
N LYS A 120 -2.95 -14.52 3.30
CA LYS A 120 -1.68 -13.98 3.80
C LYS A 120 -1.84 -13.18 5.10
N ALA A 121 -3.01 -12.59 5.34
CA ALA A 121 -3.24 -11.74 6.49
C ALA A 121 -3.26 -12.54 7.80
N ASP A 122 -2.55 -12.02 8.80
CA ASP A 122 -2.53 -12.54 10.17
C ASP A 122 -3.74 -12.02 10.97
N LEU A 123 -4.21 -10.82 10.61
CA LEU A 123 -5.38 -10.18 11.21
C LEU A 123 -6.22 -9.52 10.13
N VAL A 124 -7.52 -9.75 10.20
CA VAL A 124 -8.50 -9.10 9.33
C VAL A 124 -9.47 -8.30 10.19
N PHE A 125 -9.56 -7.00 9.91
CA PHE A 125 -10.67 -6.17 10.38
C PHE A 125 -11.77 -6.19 9.31
N THR A 126 -13.01 -6.34 9.74
CA THR A 126 -14.18 -6.28 8.85
C THR A 126 -15.12 -5.19 9.34
N GLY A 127 -15.66 -4.41 8.41
CA GLY A 127 -16.78 -3.52 8.69
C GLY A 127 -18.07 -4.32 8.87
N GLY A 128 -18.64 -4.33 10.07
CA GLY A 128 -20.00 -4.83 10.32
C GLY A 128 -20.97 -3.67 10.53
N GLN A 129 -22.19 -3.77 10.01
CA GLN A 129 -23.26 -2.83 10.37
C GLN A 129 -23.43 -2.79 11.90
N SER A 130 -23.46 -1.59 12.47
CA SER A 130 -24.08 -1.30 13.77
C SER A 130 -25.51 -0.83 13.55
#